data_AF-A0AAD5MHY6-F1
#
_entry.id   AF-A0AAD5MHY6-F1
#
_cell.length_a   1.000
_cell.length_b   1.000
_cell.length_c   1.000
_cell.angle_alpha   90.00
_cell.angle_beta   90.00
_cell.angle_gamma   90.00
#
_symmetry.space_group_name_H-M   'P 1'
#
loop_
_entity.id
_entity.type
_entity.pdbx_description
1 polymer ?
#
loop_
_entity_poly.entity_id
_entity_poly.type
_entity_poly.pdbx_seq_one_letter_code
_entity_poly.pdbx_strand_id
1 'polypeptide(L)'
;MQISHTILVCSDWFIDIEMVKLIRTAEMFLANFEHVTEKIPNYNATRKVNLVVLHTPAKSADFSSDVLQQRAALLRTFFSESRRIRVSSEDDLVVFPLADIKPRKDGLSGTYPQSAPPAERILDAQEIMAFDKSMRNLRLNVYPLPKERFSAGEQEITEKRWFFLGKNIWNDALFGSLLEQYKGYL
;
A
#
# COMPACT_ATOMS: atom_id res chain seq x y z
N MET A 1 0.04 -1.51 -10.93
CA MET A 1 0.59 -0.15 -10.68
C MET A 1 0.05 0.92 -11.62
N GLN A 2 -0.17 0.61 -12.89
CA GLN A 2 -0.50 1.61 -13.93
C GLN A 2 -1.92 2.21 -13.81
N ILE A 3 -2.84 1.55 -13.11
CA ILE A 3 -4.27 1.95 -13.03
C ILE A 3 -4.74 2.44 -11.65
N SER A 4 -3.86 2.46 -10.65
CA SER A 4 -4.23 2.78 -9.26
C SER A 4 -3.47 4.01 -8.79
N HIS A 5 -4.13 4.95 -8.10
CA HIS A 5 -3.47 6.11 -7.48
C HIS A 5 -2.63 5.76 -6.25
N THR A 6 -3.08 4.78 -5.47
CA THR A 6 -2.41 4.25 -4.28
C THR A 6 -2.50 2.73 -4.30
N ILE A 7 -1.44 2.06 -3.86
CA ILE A 7 -1.39 0.62 -3.64
C ILE A 7 -1.17 0.40 -2.15
N LEU A 8 -2.06 -0.39 -1.55
CA LEU A 8 -1.91 -0.92 -0.21
C LEU A 8 -1.27 -2.30 -0.33
N VAL A 9 -0.12 -2.49 0.31
CA VAL A 9 0.55 -3.79 0.38
C VAL A 9 0.38 -4.34 1.78
N CYS A 10 -0.39 -5.42 1.91
CA CYS A 10 -0.57 -6.11 3.17
C CYS A 10 0.53 -7.14 3.35
N SER A 11 1.19 -7.13 4.50
CA SER A 11 2.24 -8.08 4.85
C SER A 11 2.17 -8.45 6.33
N ASP A 12 2.42 -9.71 6.62
CA ASP A 12 2.50 -10.31 7.97
C ASP A 12 3.92 -10.32 8.54
N TRP A 13 4.93 -9.98 7.72
CA TRP A 13 6.33 -9.89 8.13
C TRP A 13 6.96 -8.62 7.58
N PHE A 14 7.40 -7.73 8.48
CA PHE A 14 8.04 -6.48 8.08
C PHE A 14 9.47 -6.40 8.63
N ILE A 15 10.53 -6.28 7.80
CA ILE A 15 10.57 -6.01 6.35
C ILE A 15 10.71 -7.29 5.54
N ASP A 16 9.79 -7.53 4.60
CA ASP A 16 9.95 -8.55 3.56
C ASP A 16 10.71 -7.98 2.35
N ILE A 17 11.97 -8.40 2.18
CA ILE A 17 12.82 -7.99 1.06
C ILE A 17 12.37 -8.60 -0.28
N GLU A 18 11.78 -9.79 -0.26
CA GLU A 18 11.29 -10.44 -1.47
C GLU A 18 10.05 -9.72 -2.00
N MET A 19 9.17 -9.26 -1.11
CA MET A 19 8.08 -8.35 -1.46
C MET A 19 8.62 -7.06 -2.10
N VAL A 20 9.65 -6.44 -1.53
CA VAL A 20 10.27 -5.24 -2.11
C VAL A 20 10.81 -5.53 -3.52
N LYS A 21 11.57 -6.62 -3.69
CA LYS A 21 12.08 -7.04 -5.00
C LYS A 21 10.94 -7.26 -6.00
N LEU A 22 9.88 -7.96 -5.60
CA LEU A 22 8.73 -8.24 -6.45
C LEU A 22 8.03 -6.95 -6.90
N ILE A 23 7.84 -5.98 -6.00
CA ILE A 23 7.27 -4.68 -6.32
C ILE A 23 8.18 -3.91 -7.29
N ARG A 24 9.50 -3.91 -7.07
CA ARG A 24 10.48 -3.25 -7.95
C ARG A 24 10.52 -3.90 -9.34
N THR A 25 10.41 -5.23 -9.43
CA THR A 25 10.30 -5.93 -10.70
C THR A 25 8.95 -5.62 -11.36
N ALA A 26 7.85 -5.61 -10.60
CA ALA A 26 6.52 -5.26 -11.09
C ALA A 26 6.44 -3.85 -11.71
N GLU A 27 7.25 -2.91 -11.20
CA GLU A 27 7.41 -1.56 -11.77
C GLU A 27 7.92 -1.58 -13.23
N MET A 28 8.67 -2.61 -13.63
CA MET A 28 9.23 -2.74 -14.98
C MET A 28 8.22 -3.27 -16.02
N PHE A 29 7.12 -3.89 -15.58
CA PHE A 29 6.09 -4.41 -16.50
C PHE A 29 5.11 -3.30 -16.90
N LEU A 30 5.46 -2.62 -17.99
CA LEU A 30 4.71 -1.51 -18.54
C LEU A 30 3.96 -1.95 -19.80
N ALA A 31 2.74 -1.42 -19.99
CA ALA A 31 2.05 -1.55 -21.26
C ALA A 31 2.67 -0.59 -22.28
N ASN A 32 2.57 -0.90 -23.57
CA ASN A 32 3.03 0.01 -24.61
C ASN A 32 2.19 1.31 -24.59
N PHE A 33 2.85 2.42 -24.25
CA PHE A 33 2.19 3.72 -24.10
C PHE A 33 1.66 4.29 -25.41
N GLU A 34 2.21 3.90 -26.56
CA GLU A 34 1.72 4.37 -27.87
C GLU A 34 0.30 3.86 -28.12
N HIS A 35 0.07 2.55 -27.94
CA HIS A 35 -1.26 1.94 -28.03
C HIS A 35 -2.24 2.49 -27.00
N VAL A 36 -1.77 2.78 -25.78
CA VAL A 36 -2.61 3.38 -24.74
C VAL A 36 -2.98 4.82 -25.10
N THR A 37 -2.06 5.59 -25.68
CA THR A 37 -2.27 7.02 -26.03
C THR A 37 -3.31 7.20 -27.14
N GLU A 38 -3.41 6.26 -28.08
CA GLU A 38 -4.49 6.25 -29.07
C GLU A 38 -5.90 6.20 -28.45
N LYS A 39 -6.02 5.58 -27.27
CA LYS A 39 -7.30 5.42 -26.55
C LYS A 39 -7.49 6.45 -25.46
N ILE A 40 -6.40 6.94 -24.87
CA ILE A 40 -6.37 7.97 -23.84
C ILE A 40 -5.37 9.05 -24.25
N PRO A 41 -5.85 10.12 -24.88
CA PRO A 41 -5.00 11.23 -25.29
C PRO A 41 -4.16 11.72 -24.13
N ASN A 42 -2.86 11.92 -24.37
CA ASN A 42 -1.90 12.44 -23.40
C ASN A 42 -1.83 11.61 -22.10
N TYR A 43 -1.83 10.28 -22.17
CA TYR A 43 -1.60 9.45 -21.00
C TYR A 43 -0.30 9.88 -20.26
N ASN A 44 -0.39 10.13 -18.96
CA ASN A 44 0.75 10.50 -18.13
C ASN A 44 1.60 9.26 -17.89
N ALA A 45 2.45 8.98 -18.86
CA ALA A 45 3.36 7.88 -18.80
C ALA A 45 4.41 8.09 -17.71
N THR A 46 4.59 9.24 -17.06
CA THR A 46 5.59 9.52 -15.98
C THR A 46 5.02 9.41 -14.56
N ARG A 47 3.73 9.07 -14.43
CA ARG A 47 3.00 9.05 -13.17
C ARG A 47 3.64 8.18 -12.07
N LYS A 48 3.60 8.65 -10.83
CA LYS A 48 3.89 7.85 -9.63
C LYS A 48 2.63 7.41 -8.88
N VAL A 49 2.66 6.17 -8.40
CA VAL A 49 1.65 5.57 -7.51
C VAL A 49 2.13 5.64 -6.06
N ASN A 50 1.25 6.00 -5.14
CA ASN A 50 1.60 5.95 -3.71
C ASN A 50 1.70 4.49 -3.27
N LEU A 51 2.73 4.16 -2.50
CA LEU A 51 2.88 2.86 -1.84
C LEU A 51 2.69 3.05 -0.33
N VAL A 52 1.76 2.30 0.23
CA VAL A 52 1.48 2.26 1.67
C VAL A 52 1.51 0.81 2.11
N VAL A 53 2.23 0.50 3.18
CA VAL A 53 2.33 -0.86 3.71
C VAL A 53 1.42 -1.02 4.92
N LEU A 54 0.60 -2.07 4.90
CA LEU A 54 -0.22 -2.52 6.01
C LEU A 54 0.46 -3.72 6.67
N HIS A 55 0.96 -3.53 7.88
CA HIS A 55 1.58 -4.62 8.65
C HIS A 55 0.52 -5.30 9.51
N THR A 56 0.17 -6.54 9.18
CA THR A 56 -0.90 -7.31 9.83
C THR A 56 -0.57 -8.80 9.88
N PRO A 57 -0.58 -9.46 11.05
CA PRO A 57 -0.96 -8.94 12.36
C PRO A 57 0.19 -8.24 13.10
N ALA A 58 -0.03 -6.99 13.50
CA ALA A 58 0.92 -6.21 14.27
C ALA A 58 0.83 -6.53 15.78
N LYS A 59 1.99 -6.63 16.43
CA LYS A 59 2.18 -6.81 17.88
C LYS A 59 2.45 -5.45 18.54
N SER A 60 2.42 -5.39 19.88
CA SER A 60 2.61 -4.15 20.64
C SER A 60 3.88 -3.36 20.23
N ALA A 61 5.00 -4.04 20.04
CA ALA A 61 6.25 -3.41 19.61
C ALA A 61 6.16 -2.69 18.26
N ASP A 62 5.28 -3.16 17.37
CA ASP A 62 5.09 -2.60 16.02
C ASP A 62 4.37 -1.25 16.01
N PHE A 63 3.72 -0.87 17.12
CA PHE A 63 3.06 0.43 17.28
C PHE A 63 3.99 1.52 17.80
N SER A 64 5.20 1.17 18.25
CA SER A 64 6.15 2.16 18.74
C SER A 64 6.62 3.11 17.63
N SER A 65 6.74 4.39 17.96
CA SER A 65 7.16 5.43 16.99
C SER A 65 8.53 5.10 16.38
N ASP A 66 9.49 4.66 17.18
CA ASP A 66 10.84 4.34 16.71
C ASP A 66 10.84 3.22 15.66
N VAL A 67 10.04 2.16 15.89
CA VAL A 67 9.90 1.06 14.93
C VAL A 67 9.25 1.55 13.64
N LEU A 68 8.19 2.37 13.73
CA LEU A 68 7.53 2.92 12.54
C LEU A 68 8.45 3.83 11.73
N GLN A 69 9.21 4.71 12.39
CA GLN A 69 10.18 5.60 11.74
C GLN A 69 11.29 4.82 11.03
N GLN A 70 11.88 3.81 11.70
CA GLN A 70 12.91 2.96 11.09
C GLN A 70 12.38 2.22 9.86
N ARG A 71 11.18 1.66 9.98
CA ARG A 71 10.51 0.93 8.90
C ARG A 71 10.16 1.82 7.71
N ALA A 72 9.66 3.02 7.96
CA ALA A 72 9.38 4.02 6.95
C ALA A 72 10.67 4.48 6.24
N ALA A 73 11.75 4.73 6.99
CA ALA A 73 13.05 5.10 6.43
C ALA A 73 13.63 4.01 5.52
N LEU A 74 13.48 2.73 5.90
CA LEU A 74 13.93 1.61 5.08
C LEU A 74 13.12 1.50 3.77
N LEU A 75 11.79 1.63 3.81
CA LEU A 75 10.97 1.68 2.59
C LEU A 75 11.35 2.86 1.69
N ARG A 76 11.54 4.05 2.27
CA ARG A 76 12.01 5.22 1.52
C ARG A 76 13.34 4.94 0.83
N THR A 77 14.24 4.22 1.49
CA THR A 77 15.54 3.81 0.92
C THR A 77 15.36 2.81 -0.22
N PHE A 78 14.56 1.77 -0.04
CA PHE A 78 14.33 0.77 -1.10
C PHE A 78 13.67 1.32 -2.36
N PHE A 79 12.87 2.39 -2.21
CA PHE A 79 12.14 3.01 -3.32
C PHE A 79 12.66 4.40 -3.71
N SER A 80 13.85 4.84 -3.24
CA SER A 80 14.40 6.17 -3.56
C SER A 80 14.59 6.36 -5.06
N GLU A 81 15.10 5.32 -5.72
CA GLU A 81 15.35 5.27 -7.16
C GLU A 81 14.12 4.78 -7.95
N SER A 82 12.92 4.83 -7.36
CA SER A 82 11.70 4.48 -8.08
C SER A 82 11.22 5.62 -8.97
N ARG A 83 11.00 5.28 -10.24
CA ARG A 83 10.46 6.19 -11.24
C ARG A 83 8.94 6.22 -11.16
N ARG A 84 8.30 5.19 -10.61
CA ARG A 84 6.85 4.99 -10.60
C ARG A 84 6.22 4.89 -9.23
N ILE A 85 6.99 4.72 -8.19
CA ILE A 85 6.48 4.53 -6.84
C ILE A 85 6.88 5.74 -6.02
N ARG A 86 5.91 6.22 -5.25
CA ARG A 86 6.11 7.26 -4.26
C ARG A 86 5.86 6.65 -2.89
N VAL A 87 6.86 6.78 -2.03
CA VAL A 87 6.72 6.53 -0.59
C VAL A 87 6.65 7.91 0.07
N SER A 88 5.72 8.09 1.01
CA SER A 88 5.56 9.37 1.71
C SER A 88 6.82 9.74 2.49
N SER A 89 7.09 11.04 2.65
CA SER A 89 8.10 11.55 3.59
C SER A 89 7.63 11.51 5.05
N GLU A 90 6.31 11.46 5.27
CA GLU A 90 5.69 11.39 6.59
C GLU A 90 5.55 9.92 7.02
N ASP A 91 6.15 9.55 8.14
CA ASP A 91 6.30 8.15 8.55
C ASP A 91 4.95 7.46 8.83
N ASP A 92 3.96 8.20 9.34
CA ASP A 92 2.59 7.75 9.61
C ASP A 92 1.75 7.54 8.34
N LEU A 93 2.29 7.88 7.16
CA LEU A 93 1.69 7.62 5.86
C LEU A 93 2.38 6.46 5.11
N VAL A 94 3.46 5.88 5.67
CA VAL A 94 4.23 4.83 5.01
C VAL A 94 3.86 3.44 5.50
N VAL A 95 3.81 3.23 6.81
CA VAL A 95 3.53 1.93 7.44
C VAL A 95 2.40 2.06 8.44
N PHE A 96 1.38 1.23 8.28
CA PHE A 96 0.21 1.18 9.16
C PHE A 96 0.15 -0.18 9.87
N PRO A 97 0.44 -0.24 11.18
CA PRO A 97 0.28 -1.47 11.96
C PRO A 97 -1.21 -1.71 12.23
N LEU A 98 -1.68 -2.92 11.89
CA LEU A 98 -3.01 -3.39 12.19
C LEU A 98 -2.91 -4.60 13.12
N ALA A 99 -3.41 -4.44 14.34
CA ALA A 99 -3.52 -5.55 15.28
C ALA A 99 -4.58 -6.55 14.82
N ASP A 100 -4.47 -7.79 15.28
CA ASP A 100 -5.50 -8.80 15.04
C ASP A 100 -6.89 -8.33 15.50
N ILE A 101 -7.89 -8.75 14.74
CA ILE A 101 -9.28 -8.58 15.13
C ILE A 101 -9.53 -9.51 16.32
N LYS A 102 -9.42 -8.99 17.54
CA LYS A 102 -9.91 -9.69 18.73
C LYS A 102 -11.43 -9.87 18.53
N PRO A 103 -11.98 -11.10 18.63
CA PRO A 103 -13.43 -11.31 18.59
C PRO A 103 -14.08 -10.34 19.56
N ARG A 104 -15.08 -9.57 19.10
CA ARG A 104 -15.87 -8.75 20.02
C ARG A 104 -16.43 -9.72 21.05
N LYS A 105 -15.98 -9.63 22.29
CA LYS A 105 -16.66 -10.32 23.38
C LYS A 105 -18.04 -9.69 23.41
N ASP A 106 -19.05 -10.42 22.94
CA ASP A 106 -20.44 -10.03 23.07
C ASP A 106 -20.72 -9.88 24.57
N GLY A 107 -20.64 -8.64 25.02
CA GLY A 107 -20.52 -8.30 26.43
C GLY A 107 -20.26 -6.81 26.55
N LEU A 108 -21.34 -6.05 26.68
CA LEU A 108 -21.34 -4.65 27.07
C LEU A 108 -20.64 -4.49 28.43
N SER A 109 -19.32 -4.40 28.44
CA SER A 109 -18.50 -3.64 29.40
C SER A 109 -17.03 -3.98 29.15
N GLY A 110 -16.22 -2.94 28.96
CA GLY A 110 -14.76 -3.03 28.94
C GLY A 110 -14.17 -3.34 30.31
N THR A 111 -14.78 -4.22 31.09
CA THR A 111 -14.24 -4.67 32.37
C THR A 111 -13.59 -6.03 32.18
N TYR A 112 -12.26 -6.06 32.33
CA TYR A 112 -11.51 -7.30 32.52
C TYR A 112 -12.19 -8.16 33.61
N PRO A 113 -12.23 -9.50 33.47
CA PRO A 113 -12.57 -10.34 34.60
C PRO A 113 -11.63 -9.99 35.76
N GLN A 114 -12.22 -9.70 36.93
CA GLN A 114 -11.49 -9.23 38.11
C GLN A 114 -10.37 -10.19 38.55
N SER A 115 -10.37 -11.42 38.05
CA SER A 115 -9.41 -12.50 38.31
C SER A 115 -8.13 -12.49 37.45
N ALA A 116 -8.01 -11.64 36.42
CA ALA A 116 -6.78 -11.59 35.62
C ALA A 116 -5.60 -10.97 36.42
N PRO A 117 -4.40 -11.61 36.45
CA PRO A 117 -3.24 -11.08 37.15
C PRO A 117 -2.89 -9.65 36.71
N PRO A 118 -2.45 -8.76 37.62
CA PRO A 118 -2.10 -7.37 37.29
C PRO A 118 -1.06 -7.25 36.16
N ALA A 119 -0.14 -8.20 36.06
CA ALA A 119 0.89 -8.25 35.03
C ALA A 119 0.29 -8.40 33.61
N GLU A 120 -0.77 -9.20 33.44
CA GLU A 120 -1.44 -9.35 32.14
C GLU A 120 -2.18 -8.07 31.75
N ARG A 121 -2.76 -7.34 32.72
CA ARG A 121 -3.44 -6.06 32.45
C ARG A 121 -2.49 -4.94 32.06
N ILE A 122 -1.26 -4.93 32.61
CA ILE A 122 -0.25 -3.90 32.33
C ILE A 122 0.46 -4.19 31.01
N LEU A 123 0.68 -5.45 30.65
CA LEU A 123 1.29 -5.86 29.37
C LEU A 123 0.33 -5.67 28.18
N ASP A 124 -0.97 -5.94 28.33
CA ASP A 124 -1.97 -5.68 27.29
C ASP A 124 -2.36 -4.18 27.17
N ALA A 125 -2.04 -3.37 28.18
CA ALA A 125 -2.30 -1.91 28.18
C ALA A 125 -1.23 -1.10 27.42
N GLN A 126 -0.15 -1.72 26.96
CA GLN A 126 0.81 -1.07 26.07
C GLN A 126 0.22 -0.91 24.67
N GLU A 127 -0.33 0.27 24.40
CA GLU A 127 -0.37 1.00 23.12
C GLU A 127 -0.83 0.28 21.84
N ILE A 128 -1.45 -0.90 21.92
CA ILE A 128 -2.06 -1.51 20.73
C ILE A 128 -3.31 -0.70 20.37
N MET A 129 -3.26 0.00 19.24
CA MET A 129 -4.43 0.68 18.72
C MET A 129 -5.47 -0.35 18.27
N ALA A 130 -6.71 -0.18 18.74
CA ALA A 130 -7.82 -1.04 18.32
C ALA A 130 -8.00 -1.04 16.80
N PHE A 131 -8.27 -2.20 16.22
CA PHE A 131 -8.40 -2.40 14.77
C PHE A 131 -9.31 -1.36 14.09
N ASP A 132 -10.51 -1.13 14.62
CA ASP A 132 -11.47 -0.17 14.06
C ASP A 132 -10.92 1.27 14.04
N LYS A 133 -10.13 1.64 15.06
CA LYS A 133 -9.46 2.96 15.13
C LYS A 133 -8.32 3.04 14.12
N SER A 134 -7.49 2.00 14.01
CA SER A 134 -6.41 1.95 13.01
C SER A 134 -6.95 2.00 11.59
N MET A 135 -8.05 1.29 11.30
CA MET A 135 -8.72 1.33 10.00
C MET A 135 -9.34 2.70 9.69
N ARG A 136 -9.89 3.38 10.69
CA ARG A 136 -10.37 4.76 10.52
C ARG A 136 -9.21 5.70 10.18
N ASN A 137 -8.10 5.61 10.91
CA ASN A 137 -6.91 6.42 10.66
C ASN A 137 -6.34 6.14 9.26
N LEU A 138 -6.23 4.87 8.87
CA LEU A 138 -5.81 4.49 7.52
C LEU A 138 -6.65 5.18 6.45
N ARG A 139 -7.98 5.16 6.58
CA ARG A 139 -8.88 5.83 5.61
C ARG A 139 -8.66 7.33 5.58
N LEU A 140 -8.53 7.98 6.74
CA LEU A 140 -8.32 9.42 6.85
C LEU A 140 -6.95 9.84 6.30
N ASN A 141 -5.94 8.99 6.41
CA ASN A 141 -4.58 9.27 5.97
C ASN A 141 -4.37 8.93 4.48
N VAL A 142 -4.98 7.86 3.98
CA VAL A 142 -4.85 7.43 2.57
C VAL A 142 -5.71 8.28 1.63
N TYR A 143 -6.90 8.70 2.06
CA TYR A 143 -7.82 9.50 1.25
C TYR A 143 -7.22 10.80 0.67
N PRO A 144 -6.49 11.62 1.47
CA PRO A 144 -5.90 12.87 0.99
C PRO A 144 -4.57 12.70 0.27
N LEU A 145 -4.02 11.48 0.16
CA LEU A 145 -2.74 11.28 -0.53
C LEU A 145 -2.80 11.85 -1.96
N PRO A 146 -1.73 12.47 -2.46
CA PRO A 146 -1.71 13.06 -3.79
C PRO A 146 -2.05 12.03 -4.87
N LYS A 147 -3.11 12.29 -5.63
CA LYS A 147 -3.56 11.45 -6.75
C LYS A 147 -3.01 12.03 -8.03
N GLU A 148 -1.85 11.53 -8.46
CA GLU A 148 -1.32 11.95 -9.76
C GLU A 148 -2.26 11.52 -10.89
N ARG A 149 -2.59 12.46 -11.78
CA ARG A 149 -3.53 12.26 -12.89
C ARG A 149 -3.00 11.24 -13.89
N PHE A 150 -3.90 10.43 -14.45
CA PHE A 150 -3.60 9.49 -15.53
C PHE A 150 -3.36 10.18 -16.88
N SER A 151 -3.73 11.45 -17.04
CA SER A 151 -3.46 12.29 -18.21
C SER A 151 -2.49 13.41 -17.85
N ALA A 152 -1.60 13.76 -18.77
CA ALA A 152 -0.65 14.87 -18.65
C ALA A 152 -1.29 16.23 -19.00
N GLY A 153 -2.42 16.21 -19.70
CA GLY A 153 -3.17 17.43 -20.04
C GLY A 153 -4.20 17.83 -18.99
N GLU A 154 -4.91 18.94 -19.27
CA GLU A 154 -6.01 19.45 -18.43
C GLU A 154 -7.24 18.52 -18.43
N GLN A 155 -7.34 17.61 -19.42
CA GLN A 155 -8.50 16.76 -19.57
C GLN A 155 -8.54 15.68 -18.49
N GLU A 156 -9.59 15.72 -17.67
CA GLU A 156 -9.86 14.67 -16.68
C GLU A 156 -10.35 13.38 -17.35
N ILE A 157 -9.94 12.25 -16.77
CA ILE A 157 -10.36 10.92 -17.20
C ILE A 157 -11.56 10.50 -16.36
N THR A 158 -12.70 10.29 -17.02
CA THR A 158 -13.91 9.76 -16.39
C THR A 158 -13.72 8.29 -15.99
N GLU A 159 -14.52 7.79 -15.04
CA GLU A 159 -14.48 6.39 -14.62
C GLU A 159 -14.66 5.40 -15.79
N LYS A 160 -15.52 5.74 -16.76
CA LYS A 160 -15.70 4.93 -17.98
C LYS A 160 -14.42 4.86 -18.81
N ARG A 161 -13.70 5.99 -18.95
CA ARG A 161 -12.41 6.02 -19.66
C ARG A 161 -11.31 5.30 -18.86
N TRP A 162 -11.31 5.42 -17.53
CA TRP A 162 -10.42 4.66 -16.66
C TRP A 162 -10.65 3.14 -16.76
N PHE A 163 -11.90 2.69 -16.86
CA PHE A 163 -12.20 1.29 -17.11
C PHE A 163 -11.62 0.81 -18.46
N PHE A 164 -11.77 1.60 -19.52
CA PHE A 164 -11.16 1.29 -20.81
C PHE A 164 -9.63 1.30 -20.75
N LEU A 165 -9.01 2.19 -19.97
CA LEU A 165 -7.57 2.17 -19.70
C LEU A 165 -7.14 0.80 -19.17
N GLY A 166 -7.79 0.34 -18.10
CA GLY A 166 -7.47 -0.93 -17.46
C GLY A 166 -7.66 -2.11 -18.40
N LYS A 167 -8.76 -2.13 -19.17
CA LYS A 167 -9.00 -3.14 -20.19
C LYS A 167 -7.89 -3.17 -21.25
N ASN A 168 -7.44 -2.02 -21.74
CA ASN A 168 -6.43 -1.96 -22.79
C ASN A 168 -5.05 -2.35 -22.27
N ILE A 169 -4.64 -1.87 -21.09
CA ILE A 169 -3.38 -2.26 -20.45
C ILE A 169 -3.34 -3.77 -20.22
N TRP A 170 -4.44 -4.36 -19.77
CA TRP A 170 -4.52 -5.81 -19.53
C TRP A 170 -4.34 -6.65 -20.80
N ASN A 171 -4.85 -6.17 -21.94
CA ASN A 171 -4.78 -6.87 -23.22
C ASN A 171 -3.58 -6.43 -24.08
N ASP A 172 -2.65 -5.64 -23.53
CA ASP A 172 -1.50 -5.16 -24.27
C ASP A 172 -0.48 -6.27 -24.51
N ALA A 173 -0.08 -6.44 -25.78
CA ALA A 173 0.81 -7.53 -26.19
C ALA A 173 2.22 -7.41 -25.60
N LEU A 174 2.71 -6.18 -25.39
CA LEU A 174 4.03 -5.97 -24.78
C LEU A 174 4.04 -6.43 -23.33
N PHE A 175 2.98 -6.10 -22.57
CA PHE A 175 2.83 -6.58 -21.19
C PHE A 175 2.89 -8.13 -21.12
N GLY A 176 2.16 -8.82 -22.00
CA GLY A 176 2.19 -10.28 -22.10
C GLY A 176 3.58 -10.83 -22.46
N SER A 177 4.24 -10.24 -23.45
CA SER A 177 5.58 -10.66 -23.88
C SER A 177 6.62 -10.49 -22.77
N LEU A 178 6.60 -9.37 -22.04
CA LEU A 178 7.51 -9.13 -20.93
C LEU A 178 7.32 -10.16 -19.82
N LEU A 179 6.06 -10.50 -19.52
CA LEU A 179 5.74 -11.51 -18.50
C LEU A 179 6.25 -12.89 -18.88
N GLU A 180 6.07 -13.32 -20.14
CA GLU A 180 6.62 -14.60 -20.62
C GLU A 180 8.15 -14.62 -20.61
N GLN A 181 8.79 -13.50 -21.00
CA GLN A 181 10.24 -13.38 -20.91
C GLN A 181 10.74 -13.52 -19.47
N TYR A 182 10.06 -12.87 -18.52
CA TYR A 182 10.40 -12.97 -17.09
C TYR A 182 10.26 -14.40 -16.56
N LYS A 183 9.20 -15.13 -16.95
CA LYS A 183 9.03 -16.54 -16.59
C LYS A 183 10.17 -17.41 -17.10
N GLY A 184 10.74 -17.09 -18.26
CA GLY A 184 11.90 -17.81 -18.81
C GLY A 184 13.20 -17.64 -18.01
N TYR A 185 13.27 -16.67 -17.08
CA TYR A 185 14.42 -16.46 -16.19
C TYR A 185 14.25 -17.03 -14.78
N LEU A 186 13.05 -17.54 -14.45
CA LEU A 186 12.76 -18.23 -13.19
C LEU A 186 13.05 -19.73 -13.31
#